data_AF-A0A1V2G009-F1
#
_entry.id   AF-A0A1V2G009-F1
#
_cell.length_a   1.000
_cell.length_b   1.000
_cell.length_c   1.000
_cell.angle_alpha   90.00
_cell.angle_beta   90.00
_cell.angle_gamma   90.00
#
_symmetry.space_group_name_H-M   'P 1'
#
loop_
_entity.id
_entity.type
_entity.pdbx_description
1 polymer ?
#
loop_
_entity_poly.entity_id
_entity_poly.type
_entity_poly.pdbx_seq_one_letter_code
_entity_poly.pdbx_strand_id
1 'polypeptide(L)'
;ATPIDKVITDKPIIKVPGCPPIPDVMSAIITYMVTFDRLPDVDRMGRPLMFYGQRIHDKCYRRAHFDAGEFVQSWDDDAARKGYCLYKMGCKGPTTYNACSSTRWNDGVSFPIQSGHGCLGCAENGFWDRGSFYSRVVDIPQMGTHSTADTVGLTALGVVAAAVGVHAVASAVDQRRRHNQQPTETEHQPGNEDKQA
;
A
#
# COMPACT_ATOMS: atom_id res chain seq x y z
N ALA A 1 -10.12 26.53 22.40
CA ALA A 1 -11.31 25.69 22.59
C ALA A 1 -10.93 24.49 23.46
N THR A 2 -11.79 24.08 24.40
CA THR A 2 -11.51 23.00 25.36
C THR A 2 -12.61 21.94 25.26
N PRO A 3 -12.29 20.63 25.18
CA PRO A 3 -13.32 19.60 25.09
C PRO A 3 -14.06 19.42 26.43
N ILE A 4 -15.29 18.91 26.36
CA ILE A 4 -16.22 18.83 27.50
C ILE A 4 -15.64 18.03 28.67
N ASP A 5 -14.90 16.95 28.40
CA ASP A 5 -14.30 16.09 29.44
C ASP A 5 -13.11 16.73 30.19
N LYS A 6 -12.69 17.92 29.77
CA LYS A 6 -11.73 18.76 30.49
C LYS A 6 -12.40 19.87 31.31
N VAL A 7 -13.71 20.04 31.17
CA VAL A 7 -14.51 21.03 31.90
C VAL A 7 -15.41 20.35 32.92
N ILE A 8 -16.13 19.31 32.50
CA ILE A 8 -17.03 18.52 33.35
C ILE A 8 -16.32 17.22 33.73
N THR A 9 -16.18 16.98 35.04
CA THR A 9 -15.38 15.87 35.59
C THR A 9 -16.16 14.94 36.53
N ASP A 10 -17.42 15.26 36.80
CA ASP A 10 -18.30 14.59 37.78
C ASP A 10 -19.48 13.84 37.14
N LYS A 11 -19.47 13.68 35.81
CA LYS A 11 -20.50 12.98 35.04
C LYS A 11 -19.90 12.00 34.03
N PRO A 12 -20.57 10.86 33.74
CA PRO A 12 -20.20 10.02 32.61
C PRO A 12 -20.32 10.78 31.28
N ILE A 13 -19.30 10.72 30.43
CA ILE A 13 -19.27 11.40 29.13
C ILE A 13 -18.98 10.37 28.03
N ILE A 14 -19.96 10.17 27.14
CA ILE A 14 -19.80 9.34 25.94
C ILE A 14 -19.26 10.21 24.81
N LYS A 15 -18.06 9.88 24.32
CA LYS A 15 -17.44 10.56 23.19
C LYS A 15 -17.85 9.89 21.89
N VAL A 16 -18.53 10.63 21.02
CA VAL A 16 -18.90 10.18 19.67
C VAL A 16 -18.13 11.05 18.67
N PRO A 17 -16.81 10.81 18.46
CA PRO A 17 -15.98 11.67 17.65
C PRO A 17 -16.17 11.46 16.14
N GLY A 18 -15.63 12.40 15.37
CA GLY A 18 -15.77 12.49 13.92
C GLY A 18 -16.13 13.91 13.54
N CYS A 19 -15.68 14.38 12.38
CA CYS A 19 -15.95 15.73 11.89
C CYS A 19 -16.72 15.68 10.55
N PRO A 20 -18.03 15.35 10.56
CA PRO A 20 -18.84 14.91 11.70
C PRO A 20 -18.75 13.39 11.96
N PRO A 21 -19.43 12.84 12.99
CA PRO A 21 -19.70 11.40 13.08
C PRO A 21 -20.72 10.97 12.02
N ILE A 22 -20.74 9.67 11.69
CA ILE A 22 -21.68 9.11 10.70
C ILE A 22 -23.12 9.27 11.21
N PRO A 23 -24.09 9.71 10.38
CA PRO A 23 -25.48 9.91 10.82
C PRO A 23 -26.10 8.67 11.45
N ASP A 24 -25.94 7.51 10.82
CA ASP A 24 -26.49 6.24 11.30
C ASP A 24 -25.78 5.72 12.56
N VAL A 25 -24.51 6.13 12.78
CA VAL A 25 -23.83 5.86 14.05
C VAL A 25 -24.44 6.69 15.18
N MET A 26 -24.72 7.97 14.93
CA MET A 26 -25.34 8.85 15.93
C MET A 26 -26.74 8.35 16.31
N SER A 27 -27.58 8.04 15.32
CA SER A 27 -28.92 7.53 15.57
C SER A 27 -28.90 6.15 16.24
N ALA A 28 -28.01 5.24 15.81
CA ALA A 28 -27.88 3.92 16.42
C ALA A 28 -27.42 3.96 17.89
N ILE A 29 -26.59 4.94 18.29
CA ILE A 29 -26.21 5.12 19.69
C ILE A 29 -27.43 5.57 20.52
N ILE A 30 -28.25 6.48 20.00
CA ILE A 30 -29.46 6.93 20.69
C ILE A 30 -30.45 5.77 20.83
N THR A 31 -30.71 5.02 19.75
CA THR A 31 -31.62 3.88 19.81
C THR A 31 -31.09 2.79 20.74
N TYR A 32 -29.78 2.52 20.76
CA TYR A 32 -29.18 1.60 21.74
C TYR A 32 -29.51 2.00 23.18
N MET A 33 -29.30 3.27 23.52
CA MET A 33 -29.55 3.76 24.88
C MET A 33 -31.04 3.66 25.27
N VAL A 34 -31.94 4.04 24.35
CA VAL A 34 -33.39 3.99 24.60
C VAL A 34 -33.91 2.55 24.68
N THR A 35 -33.44 1.67 23.81
CA THR A 35 -33.91 0.27 23.75
C THR A 35 -33.39 -0.58 24.91
N PHE A 36 -32.14 -0.38 25.31
CA PHE A 36 -31.49 -1.21 26.33
C PHE A 36 -31.40 -0.56 27.71
N ASP A 37 -31.89 0.67 27.88
CA ASP A 37 -31.89 1.44 29.13
C ASP A 37 -30.51 1.49 29.82
N ARG A 38 -29.45 1.65 29.02
CA ARG A 38 -28.08 1.73 29.51
C ARG A 38 -27.16 2.50 28.56
N LEU A 39 -26.07 3.01 29.10
CA LEU A 39 -24.97 3.56 28.30
C LEU A 39 -24.27 2.46 27.50
N PRO A 40 -23.78 2.74 26.28
CA PRO A 40 -22.97 1.79 25.53
C PRO A 40 -21.65 1.52 26.26
N ASP A 41 -21.13 0.30 26.11
CA ASP A 41 -19.76 0.02 26.57
C ASP A 41 -18.78 0.86 25.76
N VAL A 42 -17.81 1.44 26.46
CA VAL A 42 -16.84 2.38 25.89
C VAL A 42 -15.42 1.88 26.02
N ASP A 43 -14.56 2.31 25.10
CA ASP A 43 -13.11 2.15 25.27
C ASP A 43 -12.56 3.09 26.35
N ARG A 44 -11.26 2.95 26.63
CA ARG A 44 -10.53 3.80 27.60
C ARG A 44 -10.54 5.30 27.29
N MET A 45 -10.98 5.72 26.10
CA MET A 45 -11.12 7.12 25.72
C MET A 45 -12.57 7.62 25.86
N GLY A 46 -13.51 6.72 26.18
CA GLY A 46 -14.94 7.02 26.31
C GLY A 46 -15.72 6.87 25.01
N ARG A 47 -15.20 6.14 24.01
CA ARG A 47 -15.86 5.97 22.70
C ARG A 47 -16.65 4.65 22.63
N PRO A 48 -17.90 4.63 22.13
CA PRO A 48 -18.69 3.41 22.01
C PRO A 48 -18.00 2.29 21.21
N LEU A 49 -17.78 1.13 21.84
CA LEU A 49 -17.01 0.01 21.25
C LEU A 49 -17.60 -0.48 19.93
N MET A 50 -18.93 -0.44 19.80
CA MET A 50 -19.66 -0.92 18.60
C MET A 50 -19.25 -0.22 17.29
N PHE A 51 -18.80 1.04 17.34
CA PHE A 51 -18.43 1.83 16.14
C PHE A 51 -16.98 2.33 16.16
N TYR A 52 -16.35 2.39 17.33
CA TYR A 52 -14.98 2.91 17.50
C TYR A 52 -14.01 1.85 18.02
N GLY A 53 -14.40 0.57 18.05
CA GLY A 53 -13.54 -0.53 18.51
C GLY A 53 -12.53 -1.04 17.47
N GLN A 54 -12.68 -0.66 16.20
CA GLN A 54 -11.80 -1.08 15.10
C GLN A 54 -11.28 0.13 14.33
N ARG A 55 -10.09 -0.02 13.72
CA ARG A 55 -9.54 1.01 12.84
C ARG A 55 -10.18 0.92 11.47
N ILE A 56 -10.23 2.05 10.76
CA ILE A 56 -10.64 2.11 9.36
C ILE A 56 -9.85 1.12 8.50
N HIS A 57 -8.54 1.01 8.72
CA HIS A 57 -7.68 0.12 7.95
C HIS A 57 -7.97 -1.37 8.16
N ASP A 58 -8.52 -1.74 9.31
CA ASP A 58 -8.78 -3.14 9.67
C ASP A 58 -10.05 -3.69 8.97
N LYS A 59 -10.88 -2.81 8.39
CA LYS A 59 -12.07 -3.15 7.58
C LYS A 59 -12.10 -2.43 6.23
N CYS A 60 -10.97 -1.90 5.77
CA CYS A 60 -10.90 -1.18 4.49
C CYS A 60 -11.01 -2.14 3.31
N TYR A 61 -11.91 -1.88 2.36
CA TYR A 61 -12.05 -2.72 1.17
C TYR A 61 -10.83 -2.67 0.23
N ARG A 62 -10.02 -1.59 0.29
CA ARG A 62 -8.75 -1.46 -0.45
C ARG A 62 -7.56 -2.13 0.25
N ARG A 63 -7.80 -2.90 1.32
CA ARG A 63 -6.74 -3.54 2.12
C ARG A 63 -5.93 -4.55 1.30
N ALA A 64 -6.57 -5.29 0.39
CA ALA A 64 -5.88 -6.21 -0.51
C ALA A 64 -4.75 -5.51 -1.30
N HIS A 65 -5.01 -4.31 -1.84
CA HIS A 65 -3.99 -3.52 -2.54
C HIS A 65 -2.87 -3.03 -1.61
N PHE A 66 -3.21 -2.65 -0.36
CA PHE A 66 -2.18 -2.31 0.63
C PHE A 66 -1.24 -3.49 0.89
N ASP A 67 -1.82 -4.67 1.13
CA ASP A 67 -1.09 -5.89 1.43
C ASP A 67 -0.26 -6.36 0.21
N ALA A 68 -0.71 -6.10 -1.02
CA ALA A 68 0.04 -6.38 -2.24
C ALA A 68 1.18 -5.37 -2.53
N GLY A 69 1.18 -4.20 -1.90
CA GLY A 69 2.10 -3.10 -2.23
C GLY A 69 1.66 -2.24 -3.41
N GLU A 70 0.37 -2.29 -3.74
CA GLU A 70 -0.29 -1.59 -4.84
C GLU A 70 -0.87 -0.26 -4.36
N PHE A 71 -0.26 0.84 -4.79
CA PHE A 71 -0.57 2.15 -4.27
C PHE A 71 -0.79 3.18 -5.37
N VAL A 72 -1.72 4.08 -5.10
CA VAL A 72 -1.78 5.37 -5.79
C VAL A 72 -0.53 6.17 -5.45
N GLN A 73 0.10 6.78 -6.47
CA GLN A 73 1.31 7.59 -6.33
C GLN A 73 1.07 9.06 -6.65
N SER A 74 0.13 9.35 -7.54
CA SER A 74 -0.36 10.70 -7.83
C SER A 74 -1.86 10.68 -8.10
N TRP A 75 -2.51 11.83 -7.92
CA TRP A 75 -3.95 11.95 -8.19
C TRP A 75 -4.26 11.64 -9.67
N ASP A 76 -5.32 10.85 -9.88
CA ASP A 76 -5.76 10.39 -11.21
C ASP A 76 -4.75 9.54 -12.00
N ASP A 77 -3.74 8.94 -11.35
CA ASP A 77 -2.96 7.89 -11.98
C ASP A 77 -3.78 6.60 -12.23
N ASP A 78 -3.22 5.68 -13.00
CA ASP A 78 -3.92 4.41 -13.31
C ASP A 78 -4.23 3.58 -12.05
N ALA A 79 -3.41 3.70 -11.01
CA ALA A 79 -3.66 3.06 -9.72
C ALA A 79 -4.91 3.66 -9.04
N ALA A 80 -5.10 4.98 -9.10
CA ALA A 80 -6.28 5.67 -8.58
C ALA A 80 -7.54 5.22 -9.32
N ARG A 81 -7.46 5.14 -10.66
CA ARG A 81 -8.56 4.68 -11.53
C ARG A 81 -8.96 3.22 -11.27
N LYS A 82 -8.01 2.39 -10.81
CA LYS A 82 -8.24 1.00 -10.40
C LYS A 82 -8.66 0.86 -8.93
N GLY A 83 -8.72 1.94 -8.16
CA GLY A 83 -9.10 1.88 -6.75
C GLY A 83 -8.01 1.33 -5.83
N TYR A 84 -6.73 1.46 -6.18
CA TYR A 84 -5.61 1.02 -5.35
C TYR A 84 -5.51 1.76 -4.01
N CYS A 85 -4.64 1.28 -3.12
CA CYS A 85 -4.53 1.82 -1.78
C CYS A 85 -3.99 3.26 -1.77
N LEU A 86 -4.58 4.09 -0.90
CA LEU A 86 -4.26 5.51 -0.72
C LEU A 86 -3.20 5.76 0.37
N TYR A 87 -2.54 4.72 0.88
CA TYR A 87 -1.54 4.88 1.94
C TYR A 87 -0.41 5.84 1.53
N LYS A 88 0.11 5.71 0.30
CA LYS A 88 1.16 6.59 -0.22
C LYS A 88 0.71 8.03 -0.47
N MET A 89 -0.61 8.25 -0.55
CA MET A 89 -1.25 9.57 -0.60
C MET A 89 -1.56 10.16 0.78
N GLY A 90 -1.08 9.52 1.86
CA GLY A 90 -1.17 10.02 3.23
C GLY A 90 -2.38 9.54 4.03
N CYS A 91 -3.12 8.53 3.55
CA CYS A 91 -4.26 7.97 4.26
C CYS A 91 -3.92 7.57 5.71
N LYS A 92 -4.61 8.17 6.68
CA LYS A 92 -4.48 7.95 8.14
C LYS A 92 -5.38 6.84 8.68
N GLY A 93 -6.06 6.10 7.80
CA GLY A 93 -6.89 4.95 8.18
C GLY A 93 -6.20 3.94 9.12
N PRO A 94 -4.88 3.66 8.98
CA PRO A 94 -4.15 2.77 9.88
C PRO A 94 -4.09 3.21 11.35
N THR A 95 -4.40 4.47 11.66
CA THR A 95 -4.36 4.99 13.04
C THR A 95 -5.69 5.64 13.45
N THR A 96 -6.77 5.40 12.70
CA THR A 96 -8.07 6.06 12.92
C THR A 96 -9.14 5.03 13.25
N TYR A 97 -9.78 5.17 14.41
CA TYR A 97 -10.92 4.35 14.81
C TYR A 97 -12.23 5.05 14.46
N ASN A 98 -13.02 4.41 13.60
CA ASN A 98 -14.37 4.84 13.22
C ASN A 98 -15.02 3.71 12.38
N ALA A 99 -16.30 3.84 12.06
CA ALA A 99 -17.07 2.88 11.27
C ALA A 99 -17.13 3.21 9.76
N CYS A 100 -16.35 4.20 9.27
CA CYS A 100 -16.49 4.68 7.89
C CYS A 100 -16.23 3.60 6.83
N SER A 101 -15.40 2.59 7.09
CA SER A 101 -15.12 1.51 6.13
C SER A 101 -16.10 0.34 6.21
N SER A 102 -16.88 0.24 7.30
CA SER A 102 -17.89 -0.79 7.50
C SER A 102 -19.29 -0.23 7.24
N THR A 103 -19.76 0.68 8.11
CA THR A 103 -21.07 1.36 8.01
C THR A 103 -21.14 2.33 6.83
N ARG A 104 -20.01 2.96 6.48
CA ARG A 104 -19.93 4.02 5.44
C ARG A 104 -20.76 5.25 5.82
N TRP A 105 -20.95 6.14 4.87
CA TRP A 105 -21.64 7.43 5.01
C TRP A 105 -22.87 7.49 4.12
N ASN A 106 -23.87 8.23 4.59
CA ASN A 106 -25.10 8.57 3.86
C ASN A 106 -25.83 7.31 3.36
N ASP A 107 -26.43 6.55 4.28
CA ASP A 107 -27.15 5.30 3.95
C ASP A 107 -26.26 4.29 3.19
N GLY A 108 -25.01 4.19 3.63
CA GLY A 108 -24.05 3.26 3.07
C GLY A 108 -23.49 3.60 1.68
N VAL A 109 -23.75 4.79 1.13
CA VAL A 109 -23.39 5.17 -0.24
C VAL A 109 -21.87 5.18 -0.49
N SER A 110 -21.11 5.91 0.33
CA SER A 110 -19.65 6.04 0.16
C SER A 110 -18.96 6.35 1.47
N PHE A 111 -17.65 6.53 1.44
CA PHE A 111 -16.84 7.12 2.51
C PHE A 111 -15.56 7.69 1.88
N PRO A 112 -14.73 8.47 2.59
CA PRO A 112 -13.63 9.22 1.97
C PRO A 112 -12.72 8.39 1.06
N ILE A 113 -12.31 7.20 1.52
CA ILE A 113 -11.40 6.31 0.77
C ILE A 113 -12.08 5.74 -0.48
N GLN A 114 -13.37 5.41 -0.42
CA GLN A 114 -14.11 4.96 -1.59
C GLN A 114 -14.20 6.06 -2.66
N SER A 115 -14.41 7.30 -2.23
CA SER A 115 -14.41 8.49 -3.09
C SER A 115 -12.99 8.97 -3.49
N GLY A 116 -11.94 8.17 -3.24
CA GLY A 116 -10.59 8.42 -3.75
C GLY A 116 -9.70 9.30 -2.87
N HIS A 117 -10.17 9.78 -1.71
CA HIS A 117 -9.35 10.57 -0.79
C HIS A 117 -8.92 9.76 0.43
N GLY A 118 -7.64 9.90 0.83
CA GLY A 118 -7.13 9.27 2.04
C GLY A 118 -7.93 9.71 3.27
N CYS A 119 -8.13 8.81 4.23
CA CYS A 119 -8.69 9.18 5.53
C CYS A 119 -7.80 10.24 6.19
N LEU A 120 -8.41 11.29 6.74
CA LEU A 120 -7.69 12.38 7.40
C LEU A 120 -7.41 12.10 8.88
N GLY A 121 -8.09 11.11 9.46
CA GLY A 121 -8.07 10.85 10.90
C GLY A 121 -9.01 11.72 11.72
N CYS A 122 -10.08 12.26 11.11
CA CYS A 122 -10.97 13.24 11.73
C CYS A 122 -11.74 12.78 12.98
N ALA A 123 -11.66 11.49 13.35
CA ALA A 123 -12.22 10.96 14.60
C ALA A 123 -11.17 10.79 15.71
N GLU A 124 -9.90 11.07 15.43
CA GLU A 124 -8.81 10.96 16.39
C GLU A 124 -8.48 12.32 17.01
N ASN A 125 -8.16 12.31 18.30
CA ASN A 125 -7.76 13.52 19.02
C ASN A 125 -6.52 14.15 18.37
N GLY A 126 -6.52 15.47 18.15
CA GLY A 126 -5.37 16.22 17.62
C GLY A 126 -5.01 15.91 16.17
N PHE A 127 -5.93 15.33 15.37
CA PHE A 127 -5.61 14.92 13.99
C PHE A 127 -5.14 16.06 13.08
N TRP A 128 -5.57 17.30 13.34
CA TRP A 128 -5.11 18.49 12.62
C TRP A 128 -3.61 18.75 12.74
N ASP A 129 -3.01 18.37 13.88
CA ASP A 129 -1.62 18.67 14.22
C ASP A 129 -0.69 17.45 14.05
N ARG A 130 -1.17 16.37 13.42
CA ARG A 130 -0.36 15.16 13.12
C ARG A 130 0.42 15.27 11.81
N GLY A 131 0.84 16.48 11.46
CA GLY A 131 1.48 16.79 10.18
C GLY A 131 0.50 16.79 9.00
N SER A 132 1.05 16.90 7.79
CA SER A 132 0.22 17.01 6.57
C SER A 132 -0.65 15.77 6.35
N PHE A 133 -1.88 16.00 5.88
CA PHE A 133 -2.78 14.92 5.47
C PHE A 133 -2.21 14.06 4.34
N TYR A 134 -1.31 14.61 3.52
CA TYR A 134 -0.70 13.92 2.38
C TYR A 134 0.62 13.22 2.72
N SER A 135 1.16 13.43 3.92
CA SER A 135 2.33 12.69 4.40
C SER A 135 1.94 11.30 4.90
N ARG A 136 2.78 10.31 4.65
CA ARG A 136 2.55 8.93 5.12
C ARG A 136 2.64 8.84 6.64
N VAL A 137 1.88 7.90 7.22
CA VAL A 137 2.11 7.45 8.60
C VAL A 137 3.31 6.51 8.58
N VAL A 138 4.39 6.86 9.29
CA VAL A 138 5.69 6.17 9.19
C VAL A 138 5.81 4.94 10.08
N ASP A 139 5.01 4.83 11.14
CA ASP A 139 5.09 3.73 12.12
C ASP A 139 4.17 2.54 11.79
N ILE A 140 3.74 2.42 10.54
CA ILE A 140 2.89 1.31 10.09
C ILE A 140 3.77 0.31 9.37
N PRO A 141 3.90 -0.94 9.88
CA PRO A 141 4.64 -1.97 9.17
C PRO A 141 3.94 -2.26 7.84
N GLN A 142 4.63 -1.99 6.74
CA GLN A 142 4.14 -2.25 5.38
C GLN A 142 5.16 -3.13 4.66
N MET A 143 4.73 -4.33 4.29
CA MET A 143 5.48 -5.25 3.44
C MET A 143 4.50 -5.75 2.38
N GLY A 144 4.74 -5.36 1.11
CA GLY A 144 3.86 -5.73 0.01
C GLY A 144 4.18 -7.13 -0.49
N THR A 145 3.23 -8.04 -0.49
CA THR A 145 3.45 -9.44 -0.91
C THR A 145 3.89 -9.52 -2.37
N HIS A 146 3.15 -8.86 -3.28
CA HIS A 146 3.46 -8.85 -4.71
C HIS A 146 4.67 -7.96 -4.98
N SER A 147 4.71 -6.75 -4.43
CA SER A 147 5.83 -5.84 -4.67
C SER A 147 7.18 -6.43 -4.22
N THR A 148 7.20 -7.19 -3.12
CA THR A 148 8.40 -7.89 -2.65
C THR A 148 8.75 -9.06 -3.57
N ALA A 149 7.77 -9.87 -3.97
CA ALA A 149 7.96 -10.98 -4.89
C ALA A 149 8.50 -10.52 -6.25
N ASP A 150 7.92 -9.45 -6.81
CA ASP A 150 8.37 -8.84 -8.07
C ASP A 150 9.82 -8.34 -7.95
N THR A 151 10.15 -7.64 -6.87
CA THR A 151 11.52 -7.14 -6.65
C THR A 151 12.52 -8.29 -6.61
N VAL A 152 12.20 -9.38 -5.90
CA VAL A 152 13.04 -10.59 -5.85
C VAL A 152 13.17 -11.22 -7.23
N GLY A 153 12.06 -11.39 -7.96
CA GLY A 153 12.03 -11.98 -9.30
C GLY A 153 12.85 -11.19 -10.32
N LEU A 154 12.65 -9.86 -10.37
CA LEU A 154 13.40 -8.94 -11.22
C LEU A 154 14.89 -8.94 -10.89
N THR A 155 15.24 -8.94 -9.60
CA THR A 155 16.64 -8.98 -9.16
C THR A 155 17.31 -10.28 -9.58
N ALA A 156 16.65 -11.42 -9.35
CA ALA A 156 17.18 -12.73 -9.75
C ALA A 156 17.36 -12.82 -11.28
N LEU A 157 16.38 -12.35 -12.04
CA LEU A 157 16.47 -12.30 -13.50
C LEU A 157 17.63 -11.42 -13.97
N GLY A 158 17.83 -10.25 -13.35
CA GLY A 158 18.95 -9.36 -13.64
C GLY A 158 20.31 -10.01 -13.40
N VAL A 159 20.46 -10.73 -12.30
CA VAL A 159 21.69 -11.48 -11.97
C VAL A 159 21.98 -12.56 -13.02
N VAL A 160 20.97 -13.37 -13.37
CA VAL A 160 21.13 -14.44 -14.36
C VAL A 160 21.46 -13.86 -15.74
N ALA A 161 20.74 -12.83 -16.18
CA ALA A 161 20.98 -12.18 -17.46
C ALA A 161 22.40 -11.60 -17.56
N ALA A 162 22.88 -10.95 -16.51
CA ALA A 162 24.25 -10.44 -16.45
C ALA A 162 25.28 -11.57 -16.51
N ALA A 163 25.08 -12.65 -15.75
CA ALA A 163 25.99 -13.80 -15.74
C ALA A 163 26.08 -14.47 -17.12
N VAL A 164 24.94 -14.72 -17.77
CA VAL A 164 24.89 -15.30 -19.12
C VAL A 164 25.51 -14.34 -20.14
N GLY A 165 25.23 -13.04 -20.05
CA GLY A 165 25.83 -12.03 -20.92
C GLY A 165 27.35 -11.98 -20.81
N VAL A 166 27.88 -11.96 -19.59
CA VAL A 166 29.33 -12.02 -19.33
C VAL A 166 29.95 -13.31 -19.87
N HIS A 167 29.30 -14.45 -19.65
CA HIS A 167 29.78 -15.74 -20.15
C HIS A 167 29.83 -15.79 -21.68
N ALA A 168 28.81 -15.26 -22.36
CA ALA A 168 28.75 -15.20 -23.82
C ALA A 168 29.85 -14.29 -24.40
N VAL A 169 30.06 -13.11 -23.82
CA VAL A 169 31.13 -12.18 -24.24
C VAL A 169 32.52 -12.82 -24.02
N ALA A 170 32.75 -13.42 -22.86
CA ALA A 170 34.01 -14.09 -22.55
C ALA A 170 34.30 -15.24 -23.54
N SER A 171 33.27 -16.04 -23.85
CA SER A 171 33.38 -17.16 -24.82
C SER A 171 33.69 -16.67 -26.23
N ALA A 172 33.06 -15.59 -26.69
CA ALA A 172 33.34 -15.01 -28.01
C ALA A 172 34.77 -14.44 -28.11
N VAL A 173 35.28 -13.80 -27.05
CA VAL A 173 36.66 -13.31 -26.98
C VAL A 173 37.65 -14.48 -26.99
N ASP A 174 37.39 -15.54 -26.22
CA ASP A 174 38.25 -16.73 -26.18
C ASP A 174 38.29 -17.43 -27.55
N GLN A 175 37.13 -17.63 -28.19
CA GLN A 175 37.07 -18.22 -29.53
C GLN A 175 37.84 -17.40 -30.57
N ARG A 176 37.71 -16.08 -30.55
CA ARG A 176 38.46 -15.19 -31.45
C ARG A 176 39.96 -15.23 -31.20
N ARG A 177 40.38 -15.34 -29.93
CA ARG A 177 41.79 -15.55 -29.56
C ARG A 177 42.32 -16.88 -30.11
N ARG A 178 41.58 -17.98 -29.94
CA ARG A 178 41.95 -19.30 -30.47
C ARG A 178 42.08 -19.29 -31.99
N HIS A 179 41.14 -18.65 -32.70
CA HIS A 179 41.19 -18.52 -34.16
C HIS A 179 42.37 -17.69 -34.65
N ASN A 180 42.77 -16.63 -33.92
CA ASN A 180 43.96 -15.84 -34.24
C ASN A 180 45.29 -16.53 -33.90
N GLN A 181 45.26 -17.61 -33.11
CA GLN A 181 46.45 -18.37 -32.70
C GLN A 181 46.68 -19.63 -33.54
N GLN A 182 45.78 -19.98 -34.48
CA GLN A 182 46.08 -21.00 -35.49
C GLN A 182 47.09 -20.43 -36.50
N PRO A 183 48.30 -20.99 -36.62
CA PRO A 183 49.23 -20.65 -37.70
C PRO A 183 48.57 -21.04 -39.02
N THR A 184 48.61 -20.15 -40.01
CA THR A 184 48.36 -20.50 -41.41
C THR A 184 49.37 -21.57 -41.82
N GLU A 185 48.97 -22.85 -41.78
CA GLU A 185 49.67 -23.88 -42.53
C GLU A 185 49.60 -23.48 -44.00
N THR A 186 50.73 -22.98 -44.48
CA THR A 186 50.93 -22.62 -45.88
C THR A 186 51.15 -23.94 -46.61
N GLU A 187 50.10 -24.53 -47.17
CA GLU A 187 50.26 -25.74 -47.98
C GLU A 187 50.93 -25.37 -49.31
N HIS A 188 52.18 -25.79 -49.42
CA HIS A 188 53.07 -25.66 -50.54
C HIS A 188 52.59 -26.55 -51.70
N GLN A 189 52.27 -25.95 -52.84
CA GLN A 189 52.12 -26.66 -54.13
C GLN A 189 53.50 -27.18 -54.59
N PRO A 190 53.52 -28.33 -55.29
CA PRO A 190 54.02 -28.24 -56.66
C PRO A 190 53.09 -28.96 -57.64
N GLY A 191 52.94 -28.33 -58.81
CA GLY A 191 52.17 -28.85 -59.93
C GLY A 191 52.81 -30.09 -60.55
N ASN A 192 52.01 -30.79 -61.35
CA ASN A 192 52.53 -31.71 -62.34
C ASN A 192 51.75 -31.53 -63.65
N GLU A 193 52.49 -31.10 -64.68
CA GLU A 193 52.13 -31.13 -66.08
C GLU A 193 52.14 -32.58 -66.63
N ASP A 194 51.68 -32.72 -67.88
CA ASP A 194 51.70 -33.89 -68.79
C ASP A 194 50.56 -34.92 -68.65
N LYS A 195 49.85 -35.40 -69.69
CA LYS A 195 50.01 -35.33 -71.16
C LYS A 195 48.71 -35.76 -71.87
N GLN A 196 48.52 -35.27 -73.09
CA GLN A 196 47.51 -35.66 -74.09
C GLN A 196 47.57 -37.15 -74.48
N ALA A 197 46.39 -37.75 -74.69
CA ALA A 197 46.08 -38.70 -75.77
C ALA A 197 44.55 -38.71 -75.98
#